data_AF-A0A1I8C1H6-F1
#
_entry.id   AF-A0A1I8C1H6-F1
#
_cell.length_a   1.000
_cell.length_b   1.000
_cell.length_c   1.000
_cell.angle_alpha   90.00
_cell.angle_beta   90.00
_cell.angle_gamma   90.00
#
_symmetry.space_group_name_H-M   'P 1'
#
loop_
_entity.id
_entity.type
_entity.pdbx_description
1 polymer ?
#
loop_
_entity_poly.entity_id
_entity_poly.type
_entity_poly.pdbx_seq_one_letter_code
_entity_poly.pdbx_strand_id
1 'polypeptide(L)'
;NLVNGSEVEFILDSGAQITCISENTWKCIGSPKLIGVPCKGKSFTGNQFKMLGSFVASIEVDGTQEVLETHVTSENWNLFGLPWIIEFESKLNYPIV
;
A
#
# COMPACT_ATOMS: atom_id res chain seq x y z
N ASN A 1 9.21 -6.37 3.61
CA ASN A 1 8.16 -6.65 2.60
C ASN A 1 8.70 -6.32 1.23
N LEU A 2 8.45 -7.18 0.24
CA LEU A 2 8.78 -6.89 -1.15
C LEU A 2 7.54 -6.41 -1.89
N VAL A 3 7.66 -5.35 -2.67
CA VAL A 3 6.63 -4.87 -3.60
C VAL A 3 7.25 -4.83 -4.98
N ASN A 4 6.72 -5.63 -5.90
CA ASN A 4 7.30 -5.86 -7.22
C ASN A 4 8.80 -6.21 -7.15
N GLY A 5 9.20 -7.03 -6.17
CA GLY A 5 10.58 -7.47 -5.95
C GLY A 5 11.50 -6.42 -5.31
N SER A 6 11.01 -5.22 -5.00
CA SER A 6 11.77 -4.17 -4.31
C SER A 6 11.42 -4.12 -2.83
N GLU A 7 12.41 -3.95 -1.96
CA GLU A 7 12.17 -3.80 -0.52
C GLU A 7 11.49 -2.45 -0.22
N VAL A 8 10.40 -2.51 0.55
CA VAL A 8 9.63 -1.35 0.97
C VAL A 8 9.33 -1.44 2.46
N GLU A 9 9.72 -0.41 3.19
CA GLU A 9 9.30 -0.21 4.57
C GLU A 9 7.89 0.38 4.61
N PHE A 10 7.06 -0.15 5.51
CA PHE A 10 5.69 0.27 5.72
C PHE A 10 5.42 0.60 7.17
N ILE A 11 4.52 1.56 7.38
CA ILE A 11 3.83 1.75 8.65
C ILE A 11 2.63 0.81 8.64
N LEU A 12 2.54 -0.06 9.65
CA LEU A 12 1.36 -0.90 9.86
C LEU A 12 0.22 -0.05 10.44
N ASP A 13 -0.89 0.05 9.71
CA ASP A 13 -2.00 0.94 10.07
C ASP A 13 -3.36 0.25 9.83
N SER A 14 -3.88 -0.39 10.88
CA SER A 14 -5.21 -1.02 10.85
C SER A 14 -6.36 0.00 10.79
N GLY A 15 -6.09 1.29 11.04
CA GLY A 15 -7.03 2.38 10.86
C GLY A 15 -7.10 2.87 9.40
N ALA A 16 -6.12 2.54 8.57
CA ALA A 16 -6.11 2.89 7.16
C ALA A 16 -7.01 1.95 6.35
N GLN A 17 -8.05 2.51 5.73
CA GLN A 17 -8.98 1.78 4.86
C GLN A 17 -8.39 1.42 3.49
N ILE A 18 -7.17 1.89 3.19
CA ILE A 18 -6.43 1.61 1.97
C ILE A 18 -4.98 1.28 2.32
N THR A 19 -4.35 0.46 1.49
CA THR A 19 -2.89 0.41 1.40
C THR A 19 -2.43 1.42 0.35
N CYS A 20 -1.38 2.17 0.66
CA CYS A 20 -0.74 3.02 -0.33
C CYS A 20 0.75 3.21 -0.08
N ILE A 21 1.45 3.61 -1.14
CA ILE A 21 2.87 3.96 -1.13
C ILE A 21 3.06 5.40 -1.57
N SER A 22 4.13 6.02 -1.12
CA SER A 22 4.56 7.33 -1.59
C SER A 22 4.89 7.31 -3.09
N GLU A 23 4.78 8.46 -3.75
CA GLU A 23 5.23 8.62 -5.14
C GLU A 23 6.71 8.25 -5.31
N ASN A 24 7.55 8.53 -4.30
CA ASN A 24 8.96 8.16 -4.33
C ASN A 24 9.15 6.63 -4.35
N THR A 25 8.48 5.92 -3.45
CA THR A 25 8.50 4.45 -3.44
C THR A 25 7.95 3.87 -4.74
N TRP A 26 6.84 4.42 -5.27
CA TRP A 26 6.29 4.02 -6.56
C TRP A 26 7.30 4.16 -7.71
N LYS A 27 8.09 5.25 -7.71
CA LYS A 27 9.19 5.44 -8.67
C LYS A 27 10.27 4.38 -8.53
N CYS A 28 10.69 4.08 -7.29
CA CYS A 28 11.72 3.08 -7.00
C CYS A 28 11.32 1.67 -7.45
N ILE A 29 10.04 1.30 -7.36
CA ILE A 29 9.54 -0.02 -7.77
C ILE A 29 9.23 -0.14 -9.28
N GLY A 30 9.74 0.79 -10.10
CA GLY A 30 9.62 0.75 -11.56
C GLY A 30 8.45 1.54 -12.15
N SER A 31 7.77 2.36 -11.35
CA SER A 31 6.65 3.22 -11.80
C SER A 31 5.54 2.48 -12.56
N PRO A 32 4.93 1.41 -12.02
CA PRO A 32 3.83 0.70 -12.68
C PRO A 32 2.73 1.66 -13.14
N LYS A 33 2.13 1.39 -14.31
CA LYS A 33 1.09 2.23 -14.89
C LYS A 33 -0.10 2.37 -13.92
N LEU A 34 -0.44 3.61 -13.58
CA LEU A 34 -1.57 3.92 -12.71
C LEU A 34 -2.91 3.75 -13.43
N ILE A 35 -3.90 3.32 -12.66
CA ILE A 35 -5.31 3.19 -13.00
C ILE A 35 -6.08 4.29 -12.24
N GLY A 36 -7.11 4.83 -12.88
CA GLY A 36 -7.96 5.88 -12.32
C GLY A 36 -7.41 7.29 -12.54
N VAL A 37 -8.14 8.27 -12.00
CA VAL A 37 -7.75 9.69 -12.01
C VAL A 37 -7.34 10.13 -10.61
N PRO A 38 -6.42 11.10 -10.47
CA PRO A 38 -6.05 11.62 -9.17
C PRO A 38 -7.28 12.08 -8.37
N CYS A 39 -7.33 11.67 -7.11
CA CYS A 39 -8.44 11.98 -6.21
C CYS A 39 -7.90 12.47 -4.84
N LYS A 40 -8.81 12.74 -3.90
CA LYS A 40 -8.44 13.20 -2.55
C LYS A 40 -8.62 12.07 -1.55
N GLY A 41 -7.56 11.77 -0.80
CA GLY A 41 -7.62 11.00 0.43
C GLY A 41 -7.97 11.89 1.63
N LYS A 42 -8.36 11.28 2.74
CA LYS A 42 -8.68 11.98 4.00
C LYS A 42 -8.08 11.21 5.17
N SER A 43 -7.32 11.90 6.03
CA SER A 43 -6.78 11.32 7.26
C SER A 43 -7.86 11.21 8.35
N PHE A 44 -7.55 10.51 9.44
CA PHE A 44 -8.44 10.45 10.61
C PHE A 44 -8.71 11.82 11.24
N THR A 45 -7.76 12.75 11.16
CA THR A 45 -7.91 14.15 11.62
C THR A 45 -8.73 15.01 10.66
N GLY A 46 -9.07 14.48 9.48
CA GLY A 46 -9.81 15.18 8.44
C GLY A 46 -8.95 15.97 7.45
N ASN A 47 -7.62 15.92 7.57
CA ASN A 47 -6.71 16.53 6.61
C ASN A 47 -6.84 15.82 5.25
N GLN A 48 -6.89 16.60 4.18
CA GLN A 48 -6.94 16.08 2.82
C GLN A 48 -5.52 15.92 2.27
N PHE A 49 -5.31 14.84 1.52
CA PHE A 49 -4.07 14.59 0.79
C PHE A 49 -4.38 14.10 -0.63
N LYS A 50 -3.41 14.13 -1.53
CA LYS A 50 -3.62 13.79 -2.94
C LYS A 50 -3.27 12.32 -3.20
N MET A 51 -4.22 11.61 -3.78
CA MET A 51 -4.00 10.29 -4.38
C MET A 51 -3.69 10.48 -5.87
N LEU A 52 -2.68 9.79 -6.38
CA LEU A 52 -2.25 9.87 -7.77
C LEU A 52 -2.91 8.80 -8.65
N GLY A 53 -3.34 7.69 -8.06
CA GLY A 53 -4.01 6.57 -8.73
C GLY A 53 -3.80 5.27 -7.96
N SER A 54 -4.22 4.14 -8.54
CA SER A 54 -3.95 2.80 -8.01
C SER A 54 -3.27 1.90 -9.05
N PHE A 55 -2.70 0.80 -8.59
CA PHE A 55 -2.20 -0.27 -9.45
C PHE A 55 -2.25 -1.60 -8.70
N VAL A 56 -2.19 -2.71 -9.43
CA VAL A 56 -2.06 -4.04 -8.86
C VAL A 56 -0.57 -4.36 -8.71
N ALA A 57 -0.16 -4.69 -7.50
CA ALA A 57 1.21 -5.02 -7.15
C ALA A 57 1.36 -6.51 -6.87
N SER A 58 2.57 -7.06 -7.04
CA SER A 58 2.99 -8.32 -6.44
C SER A 58 3.64 -8.02 -5.09
N ILE A 59 3.15 -8.60 -4.00
CA ILE A 59 3.60 -8.33 -2.64
C ILE A 59 4.10 -9.63 -2.02
N GLU A 60 5.22 -9.55 -1.31
CA GLU A 60 5.71 -10.64 -0.46
C GLU A 60 5.85 -10.19 1.00
N VAL A 61 5.25 -10.96 1.90
CA VAL A 61 5.32 -10.82 3.37
C VAL A 61 5.59 -12.20 3.96
N ASP A 62 6.66 -12.33 4.75
CA ASP A 62 7.06 -13.58 5.41
C ASP A 62 7.07 -14.82 4.48
N GLY A 63 7.56 -14.63 3.25
CA GLY A 63 7.64 -15.66 2.21
C GLY A 63 6.29 -16.01 1.55
N THR A 64 5.18 -15.41 1.98
CA THR A 64 3.87 -15.52 1.34
C THR A 64 3.74 -14.44 0.28
N GLN A 65 3.32 -14.82 -0.94
CA GLN A 65 3.15 -13.93 -2.07
C GLN A 65 1.68 -13.73 -2.43
N GLU A 66 1.29 -12.49 -2.65
CA GLU A 66 -0.07 -12.11 -3.08
C GLU A 66 -0.04 -11.06 -4.19
N VAL A 67 -1.13 -10.96 -4.93
CA VAL A 67 -1.32 -9.97 -6.00
C VAL A 67 -2.50 -9.07 -5.62
N LEU A 68 -2.19 -7.86 -5.11
CA LEU A 68 -3.16 -7.00 -4.44
C LEU A 68 -3.12 -5.58 -4.98
N GLU A 69 -4.25 -4.89 -4.90
CA GLU A 69 -4.33 -3.47 -5.21
C GLU A 69 -3.59 -2.64 -4.16
N THR A 70 -2.90 -1.59 -4.62
CA THR A 70 -2.36 -0.52 -3.78
C THR A 70 -2.54 0.82 -4.47
N HIS A 71 -2.46 1.89 -3.69
CA HIS A 71 -2.59 3.24 -4.18
C HIS A 71 -1.27 4.00 -4.11
N VAL A 72 -1.17 5.08 -4.88
CA VAL A 72 -0.04 6.00 -4.80
C VAL A 72 -0.51 7.34 -4.24
N THR A 73 0.19 7.84 -3.23
CA THR A 73 -0.09 9.13 -2.58
C THR A 73 1.05 10.11 -2.83
N SER A 74 0.76 11.42 -2.83
CA SER A 74 1.78 12.47 -2.85
C SER A 74 2.51 12.62 -1.50
N GLU A 75 2.01 11.96 -0.47
CA GLU A 75 2.62 11.99 0.86
C GLU A 75 3.88 11.13 0.93
N ASN A 76 4.71 11.38 1.94
CA ASN A 76 6.03 10.73 2.09
C ASN A 76 6.00 9.48 2.98
N TRP A 77 4.88 8.78 3.05
CA TRP A 77 4.71 7.58 3.87
C TRP A 77 4.14 6.42 3.04
N ASN A 78 4.41 5.20 3.51
CA ASN A 78 3.86 3.97 2.97
C ASN A 78 3.02 3.32 4.08
N LEU A 79 1.74 3.08 3.82
CA LEU A 79 0.84 2.44 4.78
C LEU A 79 0.52 1.02 4.32
N PHE A 80 0.76 0.08 5.22
CA PHE A 80 0.23 -1.27 5.13
C PHE A 80 -1.14 -1.26 5.80
N GLY A 81 -2.16 -0.99 4.98
CA GLY A 81 -3.52 -0.75 5.46
C GLY A 81 -4.29 -2.03 5.71
N LEU A 82 -5.46 -1.85 6.31
CA LEU A 82 -6.38 -2.93 6.68
C LEU A 82 -6.64 -3.97 5.57
N PRO A 83 -6.80 -3.61 4.27
CA PRO A 83 -7.02 -4.60 3.21
C PRO A 83 -5.88 -5.63 3.10
N TRP A 84 -4.63 -5.18 3.19
CA TRP A 84 -3.48 -6.10 3.12
C TRP A 84 -3.31 -6.86 4.44
N ILE A 85 -3.58 -6.24 5.59
CA ILE A 85 -3.54 -6.93 6.89
C ILE A 85 -4.47 -8.14 6.88
N ILE A 86 -5.74 -7.95 6.52
CA ILE A 86 -6.73 -9.03 6.51
C ILE A 86 -6.31 -10.15 5.55
N GLU A 87 -5.85 -9.81 4.34
CA GLU A 87 -5.43 -10.82 3.36
C GLU A 87 -4.26 -11.65 3.91
N PHE A 88 -3.20 -11.01 4.38
CA PHE A 88 -2.02 -11.73 4.82
C PHE A 88 -2.23 -12.48 6.14
N GLU A 89 -2.99 -11.96 7.10
CA GLU A 89 -3.36 -12.71 8.32
C GLU A 89 -4.11 -14.00 7.98
N SER A 90 -4.97 -13.96 6.95
CA SER A 90 -5.71 -15.14 6.49
C SER A 90 -4.81 -16.21 5.87
N LYS A 91 -3.66 -15.82 5.31
CA LYS A 91 -2.71 -16.73 4.65
C LYS A 91 -1.63 -17.24 5.60
N LEU A 92 -1.19 -16.39 6.52
CA LEU A 92 -0.13 -16.66 7.48
C LEU A 92 -0.64 -17.44 8.70
N ASN A 93 -1.95 -17.43 8.97
CA ASN A 93 -2.57 -18.03 10.16
C ASN A 93 -2.04 -17.44 11.50
N TYR A 94 -1.55 -16.20 11.49
CA TYR A 94 -1.25 -15.43 12.70
C TYR A 94 -1.49 -13.93 12.47
N PRO A 95 -1.72 -13.13 13.54
CA PRO A 95 -1.89 -11.69 13.43
C PRO A 95 -0.61 -10.97 13.01
N ILE A 96 -0.71 -10.01 12.10
CA ILE A 96 0.41 -9.15 11.68
C ILE A 96 0.55 -7.92 12.60
N VAL A 97 -0.55 -7.58 13.29
CA VAL A 97 -0.62 -6.53 14.33
C VAL A 97 -0.30 -7.01 15.73
#